data_AF-A0A9E1IHQ6-F1
#
_entry.id   AF-A0A9E1IHQ6-F1
#
_cell.length_a   1.000
_cell.length_b   1.000
_cell.length_c   1.000
_cell.angle_alpha   90.00
_cell.angle_beta   90.00
_cell.angle_gamma   90.00
#
_symmetry.space_group_name_H-M   'P 1'
#
loop_
_entity.id
_entity.type
_entity.pdbx_description
1 polymer ?
#
loop_
_entity_poly.entity_id
_entity_poly.type
_entity_poly.pdbx_seq_one_letter_code
_entity_poly.pdbx_strand_id
1 'polypeptide(L)' 'MRLAVLCLLVLGCKEGGSIDIEGPPPGDFSRALVGTVAEDFSLKDENSTSATAGQQVSPRDYLGGISAWYFGHST' A
#
# COMPACT_ATOMS: atom_id res chain seq x y z
N MET A 1 21.26 -18.05 -20.75
CA MET A 1 20.78 -16.65 -20.69
C MET A 1 20.82 -16.21 -19.25
N ARG A 2 21.76 -15.32 -18.91
CA ARG A 2 22.10 -14.96 -17.54
C ARG A 2 21.14 -13.88 -17.04
N LEU A 3 20.52 -14.19 -15.91
CA LEU A 3 19.70 -13.34 -15.07
C LEU A 3 20.47 -12.04 -14.73
N ALA A 4 19.98 -10.89 -15.19
CA ALA A 4 20.33 -9.58 -14.63
C ALA A 4 19.13 -9.19 -13.77
N VAL A 5 19.08 -9.65 -12.51
CA VAL A 5 19.49 -8.85 -11.34
C VAL A 5 19.06 -7.40 -11.49
N LEU A 6 17.74 -7.19 -11.45
CA LEU A 6 17.13 -5.89 -11.22
C LEU A 6 17.48 -5.47 -9.80
N CYS A 7 18.54 -4.68 -9.70
CA CYS A 7 19.05 -4.09 -8.48
C CYS A 7 18.07 -3.01 -7.99
N LEU A 8 17.09 -3.40 -7.18
CA LEU A 8 16.30 -2.46 -6.36
C LEU A 8 16.91 -2.43 -4.95
N LEU A 9 18.12 -1.87 -4.88
CA LEU A 9 18.71 -1.41 -3.62
C LEU A 9 18.04 -0.08 -3.25
N VAL A 10 17.03 -0.12 -2.39
CA VAL A 10 16.87 0.91 -1.35
C VAL A 10 16.57 0.21 -0.04
N LEU A 11 17.67 -0.19 0.62
CA LEU A 11 17.70 -0.49 2.05
C LEU A 11 17.24 0.75 2.83
N GLY A 12 16.21 0.57 3.65
CA GLY A 12 15.70 1.57 4.56
C GLY A 12 14.85 0.95 5.67
N CYS A 13 15.33 -0.11 6.32
CA CYS A 13 14.82 -0.46 7.65
C CYS A 13 15.35 0.59 8.64
N LYS A 14 14.46 1.43 9.20
CA LYS A 14 14.76 2.16 10.43
C LYS A 14 13.82 1.70 11.53
N GLU A 15 14.45 1.38 12.65
CA GLU A 15 13.95 0.62 13.80
C GLU A 15 12.87 1.36 14.60
N GLY A 16 11.92 0.55 15.07
CA GLY A 16 11.18 0.68 16.34
C GLY A 16 10.97 2.08 16.92
N GLY A 17 9.76 2.61 16.72
CA GLY A 17 9.15 3.61 17.60
C GLY A 17 7.76 3.15 18.00
N SER A 18 7.54 2.84 19.27
CA SER A 18 6.20 2.64 19.83
C SER A 18 5.49 3.99 19.83
N ILE A 19 4.41 4.11 19.06
CA ILE A 19 3.53 5.27 19.06
C ILE A 19 2.47 5.01 20.12
N ASP A 20 2.51 5.76 21.22
CA ASP A 20 1.42 5.80 22.18
C ASP A 20 0.23 6.53 21.52
N ILE A 21 -0.78 5.77 21.08
CA ILE A 21 -2.00 6.32 20.47
C ILE A 21 -2.93 6.74 21.60
N GLU A 22 -2.87 8.00 22.03
CA GLU A 22 -4.08 8.63 22.57
C GLU A 22 -5.05 8.85 21.41
N GLY A 23 -6.31 8.44 21.59
CA GLY A 23 -7.30 8.35 20.53
C GLY A 23 -7.46 9.66 19.74
N PRO A 24 -7.56 9.61 18.40
CA PRO A 24 -7.64 10.82 17.60
C PRO A 24 -8.95 11.58 17.89
N PRO A 25 -8.92 12.92 17.95
CA PRO A 25 -10.13 13.72 18.00
C PRO A 25 -10.99 13.46 16.74
N PRO A 26 -12.33 13.55 16.85
CA PRO A 26 -13.21 13.31 15.71
C PRO A 26 -12.97 14.38 14.64
N GLY A 27 -12.50 13.95 13.45
CA GLY A 27 -12.39 14.81 12.27
C GLY A 27 -11.06 14.83 11.53
N ASP A 28 -10.05 14.05 11.95
CA ASP A 28 -8.78 14.02 11.23
C ASP A 28 -8.71 12.88 10.18
N PHE A 29 -8.81 13.25 8.90
CA PHE A 29 -8.71 12.33 7.75
C PHE A 29 -7.25 11.91 7.43
N SER A 30 -6.27 12.30 8.25
CA SER A 30 -4.84 12.04 8.04
C SER A 30 -4.39 10.59 8.34
N ARG A 31 -5.28 9.60 8.27
CA ARG A 31 -5.04 8.19 8.65
C ARG A 31 -4.22 7.34 7.66
N ALA A 32 -3.51 7.96 6.73
CA ALA A 32 -2.27 7.35 6.22
C ALA A 32 -1.12 7.82 7.13
N LEU A 33 -1.16 7.41 8.40
CA LEU A 33 -0.01 7.57 9.30
C LEU A 33 1.15 6.81 8.64
N VAL A 34 2.18 7.55 8.21
CA VAL A 34 3.38 6.97 7.60
C VAL A 34 3.98 5.98 8.61
N GLY A 35 3.75 4.68 8.40
CA GLY A 35 4.15 3.60 9.31
C GLY A 35 3.02 2.72 9.86
N THR A 36 1.73 3.02 9.61
CA THR A 36 0.62 2.13 9.97
C THR A 36 0.27 1.16 8.85
N VAL A 37 -0.25 -0.02 9.21
CA VAL A 37 -0.77 -1.01 8.25
C VAL A 37 -1.83 -0.33 7.37
N ALA A 38 -1.70 -0.46 6.05
CA ALA A 38 -2.69 0.07 5.10
C ALA A 38 -4.07 -0.49 5.43
N GLU A 39 -5.11 0.33 5.30
CA GLU A 39 -6.48 -0.14 5.51
C GLU A 39 -6.81 -1.26 4.52
N ASP A 40 -7.62 -2.21 4.99
CA ASP A 40 -8.01 -3.36 4.20
C ASP A 40 -9.21 -3.00 3.34
N PHE A 41 -8.98 -2.97 2.04
CA PHE A 41 -10.03 -2.77 1.04
C PHE A 41 -9.73 -3.64 -0.17
N SER A 42 -10.73 -3.81 -1.02
CA SER A 42 -10.54 -4.51 -2.27
C SER A 42 -11.24 -3.82 -3.42
N LEU A 43 -10.52 -3.68 -4.54
CA LEU A 43 -11.02 -3.07 -5.78
C LEU A 43 -10.99 -4.11 -6.90
N LYS A 44 -11.99 -4.08 -7.78
CA LYS A 44 -11.94 -4.88 -9.00
C LYS A 44 -10.97 -4.22 -9.98
N ASP A 45 -10.03 -5.01 -10.50
CA ASP A 45 -9.09 -4.56 -11.50
C ASP A 45 -9.80 -4.43 -12.86
N GLU A 46 -10.15 -3.20 -13.24
CA GLU A 46 -10.77 -2.91 -14.54
C GLU A 46 -9.74 -2.67 -15.66
N ASN A 47 -8.43 -2.75 -15.37
CA ASN A 47 -7.39 -2.58 -16.39
C ASN A 47 -7.23 -3.87 -17.21
N SER A 48 -7.74 -3.89 -18.44
CA SER A 48 -7.65 -5.06 -19.34
C SER A 48 -6.24 -5.47 -19.74
N THR A 49 -5.24 -4.60 -19.54
CA THR A 49 -3.82 -4.91 -19.82
C THR A 49 -3.10 -5.54 -18.62
N SER A 50 -3.76 -5.60 -17.46
CA SER A 50 -3.24 -6.21 -16.25
C SER A 50 -3.32 -7.72 -16.29
N ALA A 51 -2.36 -8.41 -15.67
CA ALA A 51 -2.40 -9.87 -15.50
C ALA A 51 -3.56 -10.33 -14.60
N THR A 52 -4.06 -9.43 -13.75
CA THR A 52 -5.16 -9.66 -12.80
C THR A 52 -6.48 -9.04 -13.26
N ALA A 53 -6.61 -8.72 -14.56
CA ALA A 53 -7.81 -8.10 -15.10
C ALA A 53 -9.10 -8.85 -14.70
N GLY A 54 -10.07 -8.09 -14.19
CA GLY A 54 -11.36 -8.59 -13.72
C GLY A 54 -11.32 -9.25 -12.33
N GLN A 55 -10.15 -9.40 -11.71
CA GLN A 55 -9.99 -9.96 -10.38
C GLN A 55 -10.10 -8.90 -9.28
N GLN A 56 -10.34 -9.38 -8.07
CA GLN A 56 -10.45 -8.57 -6.86
C GLN A 56 -9.04 -8.40 -6.28
N VAL A 57 -8.52 -7.17 -6.24
CA VAL A 57 -7.16 -6.85 -5.77
C VAL A 57 -7.20 -6.05 -4.48
N SER A 58 -6.31 -6.35 -3.54
CA SER A 58 -6.22 -5.75 -2.21
C SER A 58 -4.78 -5.37 -1.88
N PRO A 59 -4.55 -4.43 -0.94
CA PRO A 59 -3.21 -4.14 -0.44
C PRO A 59 -2.51 -5.38 0.16
N ARG A 60 -3.28 -6.36 0.66
CA ARG A 60 -2.72 -7.59 1.24
C ARG A 60 -2.11 -8.54 0.21
N ASP A 61 -2.53 -8.46 -1.04
CA ASP A 61 -1.95 -9.27 -2.13
C ASP A 61 -0.49 -8.90 -2.42
N TYR A 62 -0.06 -7.72 -1.95
CA TYR A 62 1.28 -7.16 -2.15
C TYR A 62 2.11 -7.09 -0.86
N LEU A 63 1.77 -7.90 0.15
CA LEU A 63 2.58 -8.02 1.38
C LEU A 63 4.03 -8.39 1.05
N GLY A 64 4.98 -7.73 1.72
CA GLY A 64 6.41 -7.89 1.46
C GLY A 64 6.94 -7.06 0.29
N GLY A 65 6.07 -6.30 -0.39
CA GLY A 65 6.42 -5.32 -1.42
C GLY A 65 5.96 -3.90 -1.08
N ILE A 66 6.32 -2.95 -1.94
CA ILE A 66 5.82 -1.56 -1.87
C ILE A 66 4.66 -1.44 -2.86
N SER A 67 3.49 -1.01 -2.38
CA SER A 67 2.31 -0.71 -3.20
C SER A 67 1.79 0.70 -2.92
N ALA A 68 1.32 1.40 -3.95
CA ALA A 68 0.71 2.72 -3.84
C ALA A 68 -0.73 2.68 -4.37
N TRP A 69 -1.64 3.36 -3.68
CA TRP A 69 -3.06 3.40 -3.98
C TRP A 69 -3.55 4.85 -3.99
N TYR A 70 -4.28 5.22 -5.03
CA TYR A 70 -4.78 6.58 -5.23
C TYR A 70 -6.29 6.55 -5.47
N PHE A 71 -7.03 7.32 -4.67
CA PHE A 71 -8.48 7.44 -4.77
C PHE A 71 -8.84 8.84 -5.25
N GLY A 72 -9.45 8.91 -6.44
CA GLY A 72 -10.01 10.15 -6.97
C GLY A 72 -11.48 10.31 -6.55
N HIS A 73 -11.90 11.55 -6.31
CA HIS A 73 -13.30 11.91 -6.13
C HIS A 73 -13.80 12.61 -7.38
N SER A 74 -14.94 12.17 -7.92
CA SER A 74 -15.66 12.84 -8.99
C SER A 74 -17.11 13.01 -8.53
N THR A 75 -17.56 14.26 -8.48
CA THR A 75 -18.98 14.62 -8.23
C THR A 75 -19.75 14.73 -9.53
#